data_AF-A0A5B2VS15-F1
#
_entry.id   AF-A0A5B2VS15-F1
#
_cell.length_a   1.000
_cell.length_b   1.000
_cell.length_c   1.000
_cell.angle_alpha   90.00
_cell.angle_beta   90.00
_cell.angle_gamma   90.00
#
_symmetry.space_group_name_H-M   'P 1'
#
loop_
_entity.id
_entity.type
_entity.pdbx_description
1 polymer ?
#
loop_
_entity_poly.entity_id
_entity_poly.type
_entity_poly.pdbx_seq_one_letter_code
_entity_poly.pdbx_strand_id
1 'polypeptide(L)' 'MEKLNDYRGHARECRRLATLTSREDHRAALIQMAETWEQLAIEREPKVKADEPTLSADGLSAESNN' A
#
# COMPACT_ATOMS: atom_id res chain seq x y z
N MET A 1 -13.47 11.03 4.01
CA MET A 1 -12.01 10.88 3.77
C MET A 1 -11.84 9.81 2.70
N GLU A 2 -11.52 10.18 1.46
CA GLU A 2 -11.52 9.24 0.31
C GLU A 2 -10.21 9.28 -0.49
N LYS A 3 -9.10 9.69 0.12
CA LYS A 3 -7.84 9.98 -0.61
C LYS A 3 -7.06 8.73 -1.06
N LEU A 4 -7.43 7.53 -0.62
CA LEU A 4 -6.71 6.29 -0.98
C LEU A 4 -7.17 5.70 -2.31
N ASN A 5 -8.44 5.88 -2.66
CA ASN A 5 -9.01 5.33 -3.89
C ASN A 5 -8.47 6.03 -5.15
N ASP A 6 -7.92 7.23 -4.97
CA ASP A 6 -7.47 8.09 -6.05
C ASP A 6 -6.23 7.52 -6.76
N TYR A 7 -5.28 6.91 -6.02
CA TYR A 7 -4.05 6.38 -6.62
C TYR A 7 -4.25 5.17 -7.52
N ARG A 8 -5.11 4.22 -7.12
CA ARG A 8 -5.50 3.12 -8.01
C ARG A 8 -6.27 3.64 -9.25
N GLY A 9 -6.98 4.75 -9.11
CA GLY A 9 -7.60 5.47 -10.24
C GLY A 9 -6.55 6.04 -11.19
N HIS A 10 -5.57 6.76 -10.65
CA HIS A 10 -4.48 7.38 -11.41
C HIS A 10 -3.61 6.35 -12.13
N ALA A 11 -3.31 5.22 -11.49
CA ALA A 11 -2.57 4.12 -12.12
C ALA A 11 -3.32 3.57 -13.34
N ARG A 12 -4.64 3.35 -13.20
CA ARG A 12 -5.48 2.86 -14.31
C ARG A 12 -5.57 3.86 -15.46
N GLU A 13 -5.72 5.15 -15.17
CA GLU A 13 -5.79 6.16 -16.23
C GLU A 13 -4.44 6.31 -16.96
N CYS A 14 -3.32 6.25 -16.24
CA CYS A 14 -2.00 6.25 -16.87
C CYS A 14 -1.80 5.04 -17.80
N ARG A 15 -2.24 3.84 -17.39
CA ARG A 15 -2.23 2.65 -18.28
C ARG A 15 -3.15 2.84 -19.49
N ARG A 16 -4.33 3.42 -19.29
CA ARG A 16 -5.28 3.69 -20.40
C ARG A 16 -4.65 4.64 -21.41
N LEU A 17 -4.07 5.75 -20.96
CA LEU A 17 -3.36 6.71 -21.81
C LEU A 17 -2.16 6.06 -22.52
N ALA A 18 -1.44 5.15 -21.86
CA ALA A 18 -0.34 4.40 -22.46
C ALA A 18 -0.80 3.52 -23.63
N THR A 19 -2.02 2.98 -23.59
CA THR A 19 -2.59 2.20 -24.72
C THR A 19 -3.06 3.09 -25.88
N LEU A 20 -3.43 4.34 -25.60
CA LEU A 20 -3.91 5.29 -26.60
C LEU A 20 -2.76 6.05 -27.29
N THR A 21 -1.57 6.04 -26.70
CA THR A 21 -0.42 6.78 -27.23
C THR A 21 0.36 5.93 -28.23
N SER A 22 0.68 6.50 -29.40
CA SER A 22 1.50 5.83 -30.43
C SER A 22 2.99 6.10 -30.29
N ARG A 23 3.39 6.99 -29.37
CA ARG A 23 4.80 7.34 -29.11
C ARG A 23 5.36 6.44 -28.00
N GLU A 24 6.37 5.65 -28.33
CA GLU A 24 6.94 4.66 -27.41
C GLU A 24 7.53 5.31 -26.14
N ASP A 25 8.26 6.42 -26.26
CA ASP A 25 8.79 7.14 -25.10
C ASP A 25 7.69 7.62 -24.14
N HIS A 26 6.59 8.13 -24.70
CA HIS A 26 5.44 8.58 -23.90
C HIS A 26 4.72 7.40 -23.26
N ARG A 27 4.64 6.27 -23.97
CA ARG A 27 4.07 5.04 -23.44
C ARG A 27 4.89 4.53 -22.24
N ALA A 28 6.21 4.51 -22.37
CA ALA A 28 7.12 4.09 -21.30
C ALA A 28 6.97 5.00 -20.07
N ALA A 29 6.95 6.31 -20.25
CA ALA A 29 6.75 7.27 -19.16
C ALA A 29 5.40 7.08 -18.44
N LEU A 30 4.31 6.87 -19.19
CA LEU A 30 2.98 6.63 -18.63
C LEU A 30 2.89 5.30 -17.87
N ILE A 31 3.58 4.26 -18.33
CA ILE A 31 3.66 2.98 -17.62
C ILE A 31 4.41 3.16 -16.30
N GLN A 32 5.58 3.82 -16.30
CA GLN A 32 6.34 4.05 -15.07
C GLN A 32 5.57 4.90 -14.05
N MET A 33 4.82 5.90 -14.52
CA MET A 33 3.92 6.66 -13.65
C MET A 33 2.84 5.75 -13.06
N ALA A 34 2.21 4.89 -13.87
CA ALA A 34 1.19 3.97 -13.38
C ALA A 34 1.72 3.03 -12.28
N GLU A 35 2.93 2.48 -12.47
CA GLU A 35 3.59 1.63 -11.48
C GLU A 35 3.86 2.38 -10.18
N THR A 36 4.31 3.63 -10.26
CA THR A 36 4.56 4.48 -9.09
C THR A 36 3.28 4.73 -8.29
N TRP A 37 2.17 5.04 -8.97
CA TRP A 37 0.87 5.23 -8.33
C TRP A 37 0.33 3.94 -7.69
N GLU A 38 0.59 2.79 -8.29
CA GLU A 38 0.20 1.48 -7.76
C GLU A 38 0.97 1.14 -6.48
N GLN A 39 2.28 1.40 -6.46
CA GLN A 39 3.10 1.24 -5.25
C GLN A 39 2.60 2.15 -4.11
N LEU A 40 2.36 3.44 -4.40
CA LEU A 40 1.81 4.37 -3.42
C LEU A 40 0.43 3.96 -2.89
N ALA A 41 -0.40 3.35 -3.74
CA ALA A 41 -1.69 2.82 -3.33
C ALA A 41 -1.52 1.65 -2.34
N ILE A 42 -0.61 0.72 -2.63
CA ILE A 42 -0.31 -0.45 -1.79
C ILE A 42 0.30 -0.01 -0.45
N GLU A 43 1.23 0.95 -0.47
CA GLU A 43 1.87 1.47 0.74
C GLU A 43 0.91 2.20 1.66
N ARG A 44 -0.08 2.89 1.09
CA ARG A 44 -1.09 3.63 1.87
C ARG A 44 -2.34 2.84 2.19
N GLU A 45 -2.56 1.69 1.57
CA GLU A 45 -3.56 0.75 2.04
C GLU A 45 -3.20 0.41 3.49
N PRO A 46 -4.09 0.67 4.47
CA PRO A 46 -3.79 0.34 5.84
C PRO A 46 -3.52 -1.16 5.84
N LYS A 47 -2.28 -1.54 6.14
CA LYS A 47 -1.94 -2.91 6.48
C LYS A 47 -2.82 -3.25 7.66
N VAL A 48 -3.99 -3.82 7.41
CA VAL A 48 -4.77 -4.55 8.39
C VAL A 48 -3.87 -5.73 8.74
N LYS A 49 -2.91 -5.47 9.62
CA LYS A 49 -2.25 -6.51 10.39
C LYS A 49 -3.40 -7.18 11.10
N ALA A 50 -3.71 -8.37 10.62
CA ALA A 50 -4.46 -9.35 11.37
C ALA A 50 -3.94 -9.32 12.82
N ASP A 51 -4.82 -8.92 13.72
CA ASP A 51 -5.10 -9.61 14.96
C ASP A 51 -3.98 -10.61 15.36
N GLU A 52 -3.00 -10.14 16.13
CA GLU A 52 -2.39 -10.98 17.14
C GLU A 52 -3.33 -10.90 18.35
N PRO A 53 -4.06 -11.97 18.68
CA PRO A 53 -4.94 -11.98 19.83
C PRO A 53 -4.14 -11.89 21.11
N THR A 54 -4.61 -11.02 21.99
CA THR A 54 -4.22 -10.90 23.39
C THR A 54 -4.22 -12.26 24.08
N LEU A 55 -3.06 -12.72 24.60
CA LEU A 55 -3.01 -13.76 25.62
C LEU A 55 -2.45 -13.19 26.92
N SER A 56 -3.36 -12.66 27.75
CA SER A 56 -3.15 -12.61 29.19
C SER A 56 -3.33 -14.02 29.75
N ALA A 57 -2.30 -14.56 30.39
CA ALA A 57 -2.33 -15.62 31.38
C ALA A 57 -1.07 -15.44 32.25
N ASP A 58 -1.16 -14.67 33.33
CA ASP A 58 -1.40 -15.16 34.70
C ASP A 58 -0.16 -15.86 35.30
N GLY A 59 0.40 -15.22 36.34
CA GLY A 59 0.97 -15.95 37.47
C GLY A 59 2.50 -15.96 37.68
N LEU A 60 2.88 -15.48 38.87
CA LEU A 60 4.12 -15.75 39.64
C LEU A 60 5.40 -15.02 39.18
N SER A 61 6.25 -14.45 40.04
CA SER A 61 6.36 -14.52 41.50
C SER A 61 7.15 -13.30 41.99
N ALA A 62 6.83 -12.82 43.19
CA ALA A 62 7.73 -11.98 43.96
C ALA A 62 8.93 -12.83 44.38
N GLU A 63 10.14 -12.44 44.01
CA GLU A 63 11.36 -12.96 44.65
C GLU A 63 12.34 -11.83 44.92
N SER A 64 12.64 -11.73 46.22
CA SER A 64 13.54 -10.83 46.94
C SER A 64 15.02 -11.01 46.58
N ASN A 65 15.84 -10.15 47.23
CA ASN A 65 17.29 -10.19 47.49
C ASN A 65 18.19 -9.33 46.57
N ASN A 66 19.16 -8.57 47.07
CA ASN A 66 19.70 -8.41 48.43
C ASN A 66 20.36 -7.03 48.55
#